data_AF-A0A7J9NLK4-F1
#
_entry.id   AF-A0A7J9NLK4-F1
#
_cell.length_a   1.000
_cell.length_b   1.000
_cell.length_c   1.000
_cell.angle_alpha   90.00
_cell.angle_beta   90.00
_cell.angle_gamma   90.00
#
_symmetry.space_group_name_H-M   'P 1'
#
loop_
_entity.id
_entity.type
_entity.pdbx_description
1 polymer ?
#
loop_
_entity_poly.entity_id
_entity_poly.type
_entity_poly.pdbx_seq_one_letter_code
_entity_poly.pdbx_strand_id
1 'polypeptide(L)'
;MAARINPWAPAGDNIKGVRIILDPKKTVNYPLLHAWYMNTAKVSHKDAVSELLKAGNDVYSYEFIGVVAPSKPKKKVELCEVCKEPFIQQNGEKKCLACSK
;
A
#
# COMPACT_ATOMS: atom_id res chain seq x y z
N MET A 1 7.40 0.80 7.23
CA MET A 1 7.19 0.70 5.77
C MET A 1 7.22 -0.78 5.39
N ALA A 2 6.22 -1.27 4.64
CA ALA A 2 6.17 -2.67 4.24
C ALA A 2 5.41 -2.85 2.91
N ALA A 3 5.77 -3.89 2.17
CA ALA A 3 5.09 -4.31 0.95
C ALA A 3 4.65 -5.77 1.08
N ARG A 4 3.56 -6.12 0.39
CA ARG A 4 3.11 -7.51 0.25
C ARG A 4 3.21 -7.89 -1.22
N ILE A 5 3.81 -9.04 -1.48
CA ILE A 5 3.96 -9.59 -2.82
C ILE A 5 3.31 -10.97 -2.82
N ASN A 6 2.41 -11.19 -3.76
CA ASN A 6 1.69 -12.45 -3.91
C ASN A 6 1.47 -12.73 -5.41
N PRO A 7 1.37 -14.01 -5.83
CA PRO A 7 0.93 -14.36 -7.16
C PRO A 7 -0.48 -13.83 -7.45
N TRP A 8 -0.85 -13.77 -8.73
CA TRP A 8 -2.25 -13.54 -9.10
C TRP A 8 -3.12 -14.72 -8.63
N ALA A 9 -4.34 -14.43 -8.18
CA ALA A 9 -5.35 -15.43 -7.87
C ALA A 9 -6.77 -14.88 -8.08
N PRO A 10 -7.76 -15.77 -8.30
CA PRO A 10 -9.17 -15.41 -8.32
C PRO A 10 -9.61 -14.66 -7.06
N ALA A 11 -10.55 -13.73 -7.21
CA ALA A 11 -11.06 -12.92 -6.11
C ALA A 11 -11.64 -13.80 -4.99
N GLY A 12 -11.21 -13.54 -3.75
CA GLY A 12 -11.66 -14.28 -2.56
C GLY A 12 -10.79 -15.48 -2.19
N ASP A 13 -9.90 -15.93 -3.08
CA ASP A 13 -9.00 -17.04 -2.77
C ASP A 13 -7.93 -16.62 -1.75
N ASN A 14 -7.56 -17.53 -0.85
CA ASN A 14 -6.46 -17.35 0.08
C ASN A 14 -5.17 -17.93 -0.51
N ILE A 15 -4.18 -17.09 -0.74
CA ILE A 15 -2.91 -17.46 -1.35
C ILE A 15 -1.72 -17.13 -0.45
N LYS A 16 -0.65 -17.90 -0.59
CA LYS A 16 0.62 -17.62 0.07
C LYS A 16 1.27 -16.41 -0.59
N GLY A 17 1.61 -15.42 0.23
CA GLY A 17 2.39 -14.26 -0.14
C GLY A 17 3.57 -14.05 0.81
N VAL A 18 4.39 -13.06 0.49
CA VAL A 18 5.49 -12.61 1.33
C VAL A 18 5.25 -11.15 1.70
N ARG A 19 5.34 -10.83 2.98
CA ARG A 19 5.40 -9.45 3.46
C ARG A 19 6.85 -9.10 3.74
N ILE A 20 7.34 -8.06 3.07
CA ILE A 20 8.70 -7.54 3.19
C ILE A 20 8.61 -6.23 3.96
N ILE A 21 9.42 -6.09 5.01
CA ILE A 21 9.40 -4.99 5.96
C ILE A 21 10.79 -4.37 6.00
N LEU A 22 10.87 -3.04 5.91
CA LEU A 22 12.07 -2.32 6.33
C LEU A 22 12.15 -2.38 7.86
N ASP A 23 13.06 -3.22 8.36
CA ASP A 23 13.08 -3.65 9.76
C ASP A 23 13.81 -2.61 10.64
N PRO A 24 13.11 -1.92 11.56
CA PRO A 24 13.72 -0.92 12.42
C PRO A 24 14.85 -1.49 13.30
N LYS A 25 14.81 -2.79 13.64
CA LYS A 25 15.87 -3.42 14.44
C LYS A 25 17.16 -3.58 13.65
N LYS A 26 17.04 -3.82 12.34
CA LYS A 26 18.20 -4.01 11.46
C LYS A 26 18.75 -2.69 10.95
N THR A 27 17.90 -1.66 10.79
CA THR A 27 18.37 -0.33 10.40
C THR A 27 19.27 0.31 11.45
N VAL A 28 19.25 -0.11 12.71
CA VAL A 28 20.16 0.38 13.77
C VAL A 28 21.65 0.28 13.37
N ASN A 29 22.01 -0.71 12.55
CA ASN A 29 23.37 -0.88 12.03
C ASN A 29 23.76 0.20 10.99
N TYR A 30 22.82 1.01 10.54
CA TYR A 30 22.97 2.09 9.56
C TYR A 30 22.37 3.40 10.12
N PRO A 31 23.11 4.13 10.98
CA PRO A 31 22.55 5.18 11.83
C PRO A 31 21.81 6.31 11.08
N LEU A 32 22.33 6.74 9.93
CA LEU A 32 21.67 7.77 9.11
C LEU A 32 20.36 7.26 8.50
N LEU A 33 20.32 6.02 8.02
CA LEU A 33 19.11 5.38 7.53
C LEU A 33 18.11 5.17 8.68
N HIS A 34 18.57 4.74 9.86
CA HIS A 34 17.72 4.59 11.04
C HIS A 34 17.09 5.91 11.46
N ALA A 35 17.90 6.98 11.55
CA ALA A 35 17.43 8.29 11.95
C ALA A 35 16.44 8.88 10.94
N TRP A 36 16.67 8.66 9.64
CA TRP A 36 15.72 9.01 8.59
C TRP A 36 14.41 8.21 8.70
N TYR A 37 14.50 6.89 8.89
CA TYR A 37 13.33 6.00 8.93
C TYR A 37 12.47 6.22 10.18
N MET A 38 13.10 6.42 11.33
CA MET A 38 12.44 6.67 12.61
C MET A 38 12.14 8.16 12.84
N ASN A 39 12.50 9.03 11.90
CA ASN A 39 12.34 10.48 11.96
C ASN A 39 12.91 11.09 13.26
N THR A 40 14.08 10.62 13.71
CA THR A 40 14.73 11.10 14.94
C THR A 40 15.72 12.24 14.69
N ALA A 41 16.15 12.45 13.44
CA ALA A 41 16.98 13.57 13.04
C ALA A 41 16.70 13.98 11.58
N LYS A 42 17.05 15.22 11.24
CA LYS A 42 16.96 15.71 9.86
C LYS A 42 18.11 15.13 9.03
N VAL A 43 17.79 14.13 8.20
CA VAL A 43 18.74 13.50 7.26
C VAL A 43 18.37 13.92 5.84
N SER A 44 19.35 14.27 5.02
CA SER A 44 19.08 14.61 3.63
C SER A 44 18.60 13.37 2.86
N HIS A 45 17.71 13.57 1.87
CA HIS A 45 17.22 12.47 1.06
C HIS A 45 18.36 11.71 0.35
N LYS A 46 19.40 12.44 -0.11
CA LYS A 46 20.55 11.84 -0.79
C LYS A 46 21.35 10.92 0.14
N ASP A 47 21.57 11.34 1.39
CA ASP A 47 22.32 10.55 2.37
C ASP A 47 21.55 9.30 2.79
N ALA A 48 20.24 9.44 3.02
CA ALA A 48 19.37 8.31 3.34
C ALA A 48 19.33 7.27 2.21
N VAL A 49 19.23 7.71 0.96
CA VAL A 49 19.25 6.82 -0.21
C VAL A 49 20.62 6.14 -0.38
N SER A 50 21.73 6.87 -0.20
CA SER A 50 23.07 6.30 -0.26
C SER A 50 23.26 5.19 0.78
N GLU A 51 22.84 5.42 2.01
CA GLU A 51 22.90 4.42 3.09
C GLU A 51 21.98 3.23 2.84
N LEU A 52 20.77 3.45 2.31
CA LEU A 52 19.87 2.37 1.92
C LEU A 52 20.48 1.47 0.85
N LEU A 53 21.16 2.05 -0.15
CA LEU A 53 21.83 1.29 -1.21
C LEU A 53 23.01 0.47 -0.66
N LYS A 54 23.77 1.02 0.29
CA LYS A 54 24.86 0.28 0.98
C LYS A 54 24.31 -0.86 1.84
N ALA A 55 23.21 -0.62 2.53
CA ALA A 55 22.59 -1.62 3.40
C ALA A 55 21.97 -2.78 2.62
N GLY A 56 21.46 -2.52 1.41
CA GLY A 56 20.90 -3.54 0.55
C GLY A 56 19.82 -4.37 1.25
N ASN A 57 19.99 -5.70 1.23
CA ASN A 57 19.02 -6.62 1.82
C ASN A 57 19.11 -6.75 3.34
N ASP A 58 20.19 -6.26 3.97
CA ASP A 58 20.46 -6.48 5.39
C ASP A 58 19.48 -5.75 6.30
N VAL A 59 18.78 -4.73 5.79
CA VAL A 59 17.79 -3.96 6.54
C VAL A 59 16.37 -4.46 6.39
N TYR A 60 16.13 -5.51 5.60
CA TYR A 60 14.80 -6.06 5.40
C TYR A 60 14.57 -7.35 6.18
N SER A 61 13.32 -7.55 6.59
CA SER A 61 12.81 -8.80 7.13
C SER A 61 11.62 -9.27 6.30
N TYR A 62 11.46 -10.59 6.18
CA TYR A 62 10.40 -11.20 5.40
C TYR A 62 9.60 -12.19 6.25
N GLU A 63 8.29 -12.23 6.01
CA GLU A 63 7.36 -13.18 6.63
C GLU A 63 6.43 -13.77 5.56
N PHE A 64 6.19 -15.08 5.63
CA PHE A 64 5.17 -15.72 4.81
C PHE A 64 3.79 -15.46 5.40
N ILE A 65 2.87 -15.01 4.58
CA ILE A 65 1.52 -14.63 5.00
C ILE A 65 0.46 -15.27 4.08
N GLY A 66 -0.73 -15.47 4.62
CA GLY A 66 -1.93 -15.66 3.82
C GLY A 66 -2.45 -14.31 3.33
N VAL A 67 -2.76 -14.20 2.03
CA VAL A 67 -3.34 -13.02 1.41
C VAL A 67 -4.64 -13.44 0.74
N VAL A 68 -5.74 -12.78 1.12
CA VAL A 68 -7.00 -12.91 0.39
C VAL A 68 -6.91 -12.06 -0.87
N ALA A 69 -7.05 -12.68 -2.03
CA ALA A 69 -7.03 -11.99 -3.31
C ALA A 69 -8.17 -10.95 -3.35
N PRO A 70 -7.86 -9.67 -3.61
CA PRO A 70 -8.85 -8.61 -3.52
C PRO A 70 -9.92 -8.80 -4.60
N SER A 71 -11.17 -8.89 -4.17
CA SER A 71 -12.31 -8.79 -5.08
C SER A 71 -12.47 -7.34 -5.50
N LYS A 72 -12.29 -7.04 -6.79
CA LYS A 72 -12.76 -5.77 -7.35
C LYS A 72 -14.25 -5.95 -7.65
N PRO A 73 -15.16 -5.26 -6.94
CA PRO A 73 -16.58 -5.33 -7.26
C PRO A 73 -16.80 -4.85 -8.70
N LYS A 74 -17.73 -5.49 -9.41
CA LYS A 74 -18.15 -5.00 -10.73
C LYS A 74 -18.68 -3.59 -10.56
N LYS A 75 -18.10 -2.64 -11.29
CA LYS A 75 -18.60 -1.26 -11.30
C LYS A 75 -19.97 -1.25 -11.95
N LYS A 76 -20.96 -0.67 -11.28
CA LYS A 76 -22.26 -0.36 -11.86
C LYS A 76 -22.29 1.13 -12.18
N VAL A 77 -22.57 1.48 -13.43
CA VAL A 77 -22.70 2.88 -13.86
C VAL A 77 -24.18 3.21 -13.97
N GLU A 78 -24.60 4.29 -13.32
CA GLU A 78 -25.99 4.79 -13.32
C GLU A 78 -25.99 6.29 -13.64
N LEU A 79 -27.14 6.83 -14.04
CA LEU A 79 -27.32 8.26 -14.25
C LEU A 79 -27.83 8.92 -12.97
N CYS A 80 -27.25 10.07 -12.59
CA CYS A 80 -27.72 10.83 -11.45
C CYS A 80 -29.15 11.35 -11.70
N GLU A 81 -30.05 11.18 -10.74
CA GLU A 81 -31.44 11.68 -10.87
C GLU A 81 -31.51 13.22 -11.02
N VAL A 82 -30.50 13.96 -10.56
CA VAL A 82 -30.43 15.44 -10.56
C VAL A 82 -29.73 15.97 -11.82
N CYS A 83 -28.42 15.75 -11.96
CA CYS A 83 -27.64 16.32 -13.07
C CYS A 83 -27.68 15.48 -14.35
N LYS A 84 -28.23 14.27 -14.31
CA LYS A 84 -28.28 13.30 -15.43
C LYS A 84 -26.92 12.83 -15.95
N GLU A 85 -25.83 13.11 -15.24
CA GLU A 85 -24.49 12.63 -15.58
C GLU A 85 -24.27 11.18 -15.07
N PRO A 86 -23.43 10.38 -15.76
CA PRO A 86 -23.07 9.05 -15.34
C PRO A 86 -22.16 9.07 -14.10
N PHE A 87 -22.40 8.16 -13.15
CA PHE A 87 -21.56 7.96 -11.98
C PHE A 87 -21.47 6.47 -11.58
N ILE A 88 -20.44 6.12 -10.81
CA ILE A 88 -20.27 4.75 -10.29
C ILE A 88 -21.15 4.59 -9.05
N GLN A 89 -22.15 3.72 -9.12
CA GLN A 89 -23.00 3.36 -8.00
C GLN A 89 -22.26 2.38 -7.07
N GLN A 90 -22.13 2.71 -5.78
CA GLN A 90 -21.42 1.89 -4.79
C GLN A 90 -22.35 1.22 -3.77
N ASN A 91 -23.59 1.68 -3.57
CA ASN A 91 -24.56 1.18 -2.59
C ASN A 91 -26.04 1.49 -2.99
N GLY A 92 -26.38 1.37 -4.28
CA GLY A 92 -27.75 1.60 -4.73
C GLY A 92 -28.17 3.09 -4.73
N GLU A 93 -27.24 4.02 -4.53
CA GLU A 93 -27.52 5.44 -4.55
C GLU A 93 -27.99 5.91 -5.93
N LYS A 94 -28.86 6.91 -5.94
CA LYS A 94 -29.50 7.47 -7.13
C LYS A 94 -28.93 8.83 -7.54
N LYS A 95 -28.10 9.41 -6.68
CA LYS A 95 -27.47 10.71 -6.88
C LYS A 95 -25.95 10.53 -6.85
N CYS A 96 -25.25 11.26 -7.73
CA CYS A 96 -23.80 11.30 -7.69
C CYS A 96 -23.31 12.01 -6.42
N LEU A 97 -22.02 11.85 -6.10
CA LEU A 97 -21.41 12.49 -4.93
C LEU A 97 -21.54 14.03 -4.95
N ALA A 98 -21.54 14.64 -6.14
CA ALA A 98 -21.68 16.09 -6.29
C ALA A 98 -23.10 16.58 -5.93
N CYS A 99 -24.14 15.84 -6.32
CA CYS A 99 -25.54 16.17 -6.04
C CYS A 99 -26.08 15.58 -4.73
N SER A 100 -25.27 14.82 -3.99
CA SER A 100 -25.60 14.27 -2.67
C SER A 100 -25.08 15.13 -1.52
N LYS A 101 -24.38 16.23 -1.84
CA LYS A 101 -23.97 17.26 -0.89
C LYS A 101 -25.05 18.32 -0.74
#